data_AF-A0A2J4G9L9-F1
#
_entry.id   AF-A0A2J4G9L9-F1
#
_cell.length_a   1.000
_cell.length_b   1.000
_cell.length_c   1.000
_cell.angle_alpha   90.00
_cell.angle_beta   90.00
_cell.angle_gamma   90.00
#
_symmetry.space_group_name_H-M   'P 1'
#
loop_
_entity.id
_entity.type
_entity.pdbx_description
1 polymer ?
#
loop_
_entity_poly.entity_id
_entity_poly.type
_entity_poly.pdbx_seq_one_letter_code
_entity_poly.pdbx_strand_id
1 'polypeptide(L)'
;MSDDVKDRVFCPQCGDYVKPRIVRTMTLSGEVIVEYYCPKHGLIEAQKKPVSLPQRRVTPGGVYIVFEGIDGSGKTTQAVLLYEYIRRKGYDAVLVREPWVKAIKDFLYKHDLDPDAEAYLFAADRIILQKEVILPSLEAGKIIISDRSLFASLAYQVARGLPEEFILAINRSIRFPDVVVLLDIPVEEAYRRLKARGETTRFEDPDFMVKVRERYLQLAKDYEEVFIVIDGRNPVQEVHREVVLKLKERFQGKLSLD
;
A
#
# COMPACT_ATOMS: atom_id res chain seq x y z
N MET A 1 -2.94 -22.65 28.70
CA MET A 1 -3.85 -23.62 28.03
C MET A 1 -3.04 -24.26 26.92
N SER A 2 -2.87 -25.57 26.95
CA SER A 2 -1.99 -26.31 26.04
C SER A 2 -2.44 -26.19 24.58
N ASP A 3 -1.46 -26.16 23.67
CA ASP A 3 -1.65 -26.03 22.21
C ASP A 3 -2.42 -27.21 21.56
N ASP A 4 -2.75 -28.27 22.30
CA ASP A 4 -3.38 -29.50 21.82
C ASP A 4 -4.88 -29.39 21.45
N VAL A 5 -5.53 -28.26 21.72
CA VAL A 5 -6.98 -28.08 21.47
C VAL A 5 -7.28 -27.46 20.09
N LYS A 6 -6.30 -26.86 19.41
CA LYS A 6 -6.54 -26.08 18.17
C LYS A 6 -6.68 -26.90 16.88
N ASP A 7 -6.40 -28.21 16.91
CA ASP A 7 -6.30 -29.05 15.69
C ASP A 7 -7.37 -30.15 15.58
N ARG A 8 -8.48 -30.06 16.32
CA ARG A 8 -9.57 -31.05 16.25
C ARG A 8 -10.76 -30.52 15.45
N VAL A 9 -11.40 -31.40 14.67
CA VAL A 9 -12.58 -31.08 13.85
C VAL A 9 -13.71 -32.01 14.25
N PHE A 10 -14.94 -31.49 14.35
CA PHE A 10 -16.12 -32.30 14.71
C PHE A 10 -16.47 -33.25 13.56
N CYS A 11 -16.56 -34.55 13.85
CA CYS A 11 -17.03 -35.54 12.90
C CYS A 11 -18.49 -35.91 13.21
N PRO A 12 -19.47 -35.59 12.35
CA PRO A 12 -20.89 -35.85 12.63
C PRO A 12 -21.21 -37.34 12.73
N GLN A 13 -20.43 -38.20 12.07
CA GLN A 13 -20.60 -39.66 12.17
C GLN A 13 -20.00 -40.24 13.46
N CYS A 14 -18.97 -39.61 14.04
CA CYS A 14 -18.49 -39.98 15.37
C CYS A 14 -19.36 -39.43 16.49
N GLY A 15 -20.03 -38.29 16.26
CA GLY A 15 -20.64 -37.49 17.31
C GLY A 15 -19.61 -36.83 18.25
N ASP A 16 -18.35 -36.68 17.83
CA ASP A 16 -17.25 -36.18 18.65
C ASP A 16 -16.17 -35.47 17.80
N TYR A 17 -15.31 -34.69 18.46
CA TYR A 17 -14.14 -34.01 17.88
C TYR A 17 -12.99 -34.99 17.67
N VAL A 18 -12.53 -35.12 16.42
CA VAL A 18 -11.43 -36.02 16.05
C VAL A 18 -10.20 -35.23 15.62
N LYS A 19 -9.02 -35.85 15.72
CA LYS A 19 -7.81 -35.33 15.08
C LYS A 19 -7.85 -35.73 13.59
N PRO A 20 -8.06 -34.79 12.65
CA PRO A 20 -8.24 -35.13 11.25
C PRO A 20 -6.90 -35.43 10.57
N ARG A 21 -6.93 -36.27 9.52
CA ARG A 21 -5.88 -36.27 8.49
C ARG A 21 -6.19 -35.12 7.52
N ILE A 22 -5.24 -34.20 7.34
CA ILE A 22 -5.43 -33.01 6.50
C ILE A 22 -4.72 -33.22 5.15
N VAL A 23 -5.46 -33.08 4.05
CA VAL A 23 -4.91 -33.07 2.69
C VAL A 23 -4.99 -31.65 2.14
N ARG A 24 -3.94 -31.21 1.44
CA ARG A 24 -3.86 -29.89 0.81
C ARG A 24 -3.60 -30.07 -0.67
N THR A 25 -4.51 -29.54 -1.49
CA THR A 25 -4.41 -29.58 -2.96
C THR A 25 -4.28 -28.16 -3.47
N MET A 26 -3.13 -27.85 -4.06
CA MET A 26 -2.88 -26.55 -4.69
C MET A 26 -3.59 -26.51 -6.05
N THR A 27 -4.31 -25.43 -6.32
CA THR A 27 -4.92 -25.17 -7.62
C THR A 27 -4.05 -24.21 -8.42
N LEU A 28 -4.12 -24.30 -9.75
CA LEU A 28 -3.50 -23.31 -10.62
C LEU A 28 -4.15 -21.91 -10.48
N SER A 29 -5.35 -21.83 -9.90
CA SER A 29 -6.03 -20.56 -9.57
C SER A 29 -5.47 -19.86 -8.32
N GLY A 30 -4.45 -20.42 -7.64
CA GLY A 30 -3.86 -19.83 -6.44
C GLY A 30 -4.69 -20.06 -5.16
N GLU A 31 -5.61 -21.02 -5.20
CA GLU A 31 -6.35 -21.52 -4.04
C GLU A 31 -5.67 -22.80 -3.52
N VAL A 32 -5.88 -23.07 -2.24
CA VAL A 32 -5.56 -24.35 -1.61
C VAL A 32 -6.87 -24.96 -1.15
N ILE A 33 -7.21 -26.10 -1.71
CA ILE A 33 -8.31 -26.92 -1.19
C ILE A 33 -7.75 -27.67 0.01
N VAL A 34 -8.30 -27.41 1.19
CA VAL A 34 -7.93 -28.05 2.45
C VAL A 34 -9.05 -29.01 2.84
N GLU A 35 -8.74 -30.30 2.83
CA GLU A 35 -9.68 -31.38 3.11
C GLU A 35 -9.35 -32.01 4.46
N TYR A 36 -10.36 -32.16 5.31
CA TYR A 36 -10.23 -32.71 6.65
C TYR A 36 -10.88 -34.09 6.69
N TYR A 37 -10.10 -35.14 6.97
CA TYR A 37 -10.58 -36.52 7.01
C TYR A 37 -10.61 -37.07 8.44
N CYS A 38 -11.74 -37.62 8.84
CA CYS A 38 -11.85 -38.49 10.00
C CYS A 38 -11.06 -39.78 9.76
N PRO A 39 -10.22 -40.25 10.71
CA PRO A 39 -9.51 -41.52 10.57
C PRO A 39 -10.43 -42.74 10.38
N LYS A 40 -11.69 -42.66 10.83
CA LYS A 40 -12.67 -43.75 10.74
C LYS A 40 -13.65 -43.59 9.58
N HIS A 41 -14.04 -42.35 9.28
CA HIS A 41 -15.22 -42.06 8.44
C HIS A 41 -14.89 -41.34 7.13
N GLY A 42 -13.61 -41.03 6.86
CA GLY A 42 -13.23 -40.34 5.64
C GLY A 42 -13.51 -38.83 5.70
N LEU A 43 -13.82 -38.22 4.56
CA LEU A 43 -13.93 -36.76 4.42
C LEU A 43 -15.02 -36.18 5.35
N ILE A 44 -14.64 -35.20 6.16
CA ILE A 44 -15.53 -34.43 7.03
C ILE A 44 -15.97 -33.16 6.30
N GLU A 45 -15.00 -32.38 5.84
CA GLU A 45 -15.24 -31.11 5.16
C GLU A 45 -14.07 -30.78 4.21
N ALA A 46 -14.36 -29.94 3.22
CA ALA A 46 -13.37 -29.36 2.31
C ALA A 46 -13.56 -27.85 2.26
N GLN A 47 -12.48 -27.10 2.39
CA GLN A 47 -12.50 -25.64 2.39
C GLN A 47 -11.52 -25.11 1.34
N LYS A 48 -11.96 -24.17 0.51
CA LYS A 48 -11.04 -23.39 -0.33
C LYS A 48 -10.44 -22.27 0.50
N LYS A 49 -9.11 -22.20 0.56
CA LYS A 49 -8.37 -21.14 1.25
C LYS A 49 -7.40 -20.47 0.28
N PRO A 50 -7.09 -19.17 0.45
CA PRO A 50 -5.97 -18.56 -0.26
C PRO A 50 -4.66 -19.28 0.08
N VAL A 51 -3.73 -19.35 -0.87
CA VAL A 51 -2.36 -19.83 -0.60
C VAL A 51 -1.71 -19.04 0.54
N SER A 52 -0.98 -19.75 1.41
CA SER A 52 -0.19 -19.14 2.47
C SER A 52 0.91 -18.26 1.90
N LEU A 53 1.19 -17.16 2.59
CA LEU A 53 2.08 -16.11 2.13
C LEU A 53 3.39 -16.05 2.90
N PRO A 54 4.44 -15.46 2.31
CA PRO A 54 5.59 -15.01 3.08
C PRO A 54 5.13 -14.05 4.18
N GLN A 55 5.37 -14.41 5.43
CA GLN A 55 5.15 -13.50 6.56
C GLN A 55 6.29 -12.49 6.60
N ARG A 56 5.97 -11.20 6.62
CA ARG A 56 6.93 -10.13 6.95
C ARG A 56 6.62 -9.68 8.38
N ARG A 57 7.63 -9.67 9.25
CA ARG A 57 7.47 -9.18 10.62
C ARG A 57 7.06 -7.71 10.54
N VAL A 58 5.88 -7.40 11.06
CA VAL A 58 5.38 -6.05 11.25
C VAL A 58 5.60 -5.73 12.71
N THR A 59 6.74 -5.15 13.02
CA THR A 59 7.09 -4.79 14.39
C THR A 59 6.57 -3.38 14.65
N PRO A 60 5.76 -3.15 15.69
CA PRO A 60 5.34 -1.80 16.06
C PRO A 60 6.54 -0.98 16.53
N GLY A 61 6.68 0.27 16.08
CA GLY A 61 7.74 1.16 16.58
C GLY A 61 7.74 2.55 15.95
N GLY A 62 7.79 2.62 14.62
CA GLY A 62 7.80 3.85 13.84
C GLY A 62 6.44 4.21 13.24
N VAL A 63 6.43 5.26 12.41
CA VAL A 63 5.23 5.73 11.69
C VAL A 63 5.49 5.81 10.20
N TYR A 64 4.57 5.29 9.40
CA TYR A 64 4.67 5.28 7.94
C TYR A 64 3.65 6.24 7.31
N ILE A 65 4.15 7.35 6.76
CA ILE A 65 3.39 8.42 6.09
C ILE A 65 3.63 8.33 4.59
N VAL A 66 2.57 8.30 3.79
CA VAL A 66 2.65 8.29 2.32
C VAL A 66 2.00 9.53 1.75
N PHE A 67 2.61 10.13 0.73
CA PHE A 67 2.01 11.19 -0.07
C PHE A 67 1.54 10.64 -1.42
N GLU A 68 0.29 10.90 -1.76
CA GLU A 68 -0.35 10.50 -3.00
C GLU A 68 -0.99 11.66 -3.75
N GLY A 69 -1.32 11.41 -5.00
CA GLY A 69 -2.01 12.36 -5.88
C GLY A 69 -1.56 12.22 -7.33
N ILE A 70 -2.28 12.89 -8.23
CA ILE A 70 -1.93 12.94 -9.64
C ILE A 70 -0.59 13.64 -9.87
N ASP A 71 0.03 13.42 -11.03
CA ASP A 71 1.26 14.12 -11.38
C ASP A 71 1.04 15.62 -11.46
N GLY A 72 2.01 16.41 -10.96
CA GLY A 72 1.83 17.85 -10.79
C GLY A 72 1.11 18.30 -9.51
N SER A 73 0.60 17.39 -8.68
CA SER A 73 -0.09 17.74 -7.42
C SER A 73 0.79 18.39 -6.35
N GLY A 74 2.11 18.16 -6.41
CA GLY A 74 3.06 18.65 -5.40
C GLY A 74 3.43 17.63 -4.32
N LYS A 75 3.03 16.36 -4.46
CA LYS A 75 3.37 15.25 -3.54
C LYS A 75 4.86 15.15 -3.20
N THR A 76 5.74 15.20 -4.20
CA THR A 76 7.20 15.16 -3.98
C THR A 76 7.67 16.36 -3.15
N THR A 77 7.18 17.57 -3.45
CA THR A 77 7.53 18.79 -2.71
C THR A 77 7.08 18.69 -1.25
N GLN A 78 5.85 18.25 -1.00
CA GLN A 78 5.32 18.15 0.36
C GLN A 78 5.99 17.04 1.18
N ALA A 79 6.36 15.91 0.54
CA ALA A 79 7.13 14.86 1.18
C ALA A 79 8.52 15.36 1.65
N VAL A 80 9.22 16.13 0.80
CA VAL A 80 10.51 16.75 1.15
C VAL A 80 10.36 17.77 2.28
N LEU A 81 9.36 18.66 2.19
CA LEU A 81 9.14 19.68 3.23
C LEU A 81 8.79 19.04 4.58
N LEU A 82 7.96 18.00 4.59
CA LEU A 82 7.66 17.25 5.81
C LEU A 82 8.91 16.56 6.36
N TYR A 83 9.73 15.96 5.51
CA TYR A 83 10.98 15.33 5.93
C TYR A 83 11.89 16.33 6.64
N GLU A 84 12.12 17.50 6.04
CA GLU A 84 12.93 18.55 6.64
C GLU A 84 12.31 19.09 7.94
N TYR A 85 10.99 19.31 7.95
CA TYR A 85 10.27 19.76 9.15
C TYR A 85 10.48 18.80 10.31
N ILE A 86 10.28 17.50 10.08
CA ILE A 86 10.42 16.45 11.10
C ILE A 86 11.87 16.35 11.60
N ARG A 87 12.86 16.43 10.70
CA ARG A 87 14.28 16.46 11.07
C ARG A 87 14.64 17.68 11.91
N ARG A 88 14.12 18.87 11.57
CA ARG A 88 14.32 20.11 12.36
C ARG A 88 13.69 20.03 13.75
N LYS A 89 12.65 19.20 13.93
CA LYS A 89 12.03 18.90 15.23
C LYS A 89 12.78 17.85 16.05
N GLY A 90 13.92 17.34 15.56
CA GLY A 90 14.77 16.40 16.29
C GLY A 90 14.36 14.93 16.14
N TYR A 91 13.41 14.61 15.27
CA TYR A 91 13.01 13.23 14.99
C TYR A 91 13.89 12.58 13.92
N ASP A 92 14.05 11.26 14.03
CA ASP A 92 14.62 10.46 12.95
C ASP A 92 13.57 10.16 11.89
N ALA A 93 13.88 10.56 10.66
CA ALA A 93 13.02 10.37 9.51
C ALA A 93 13.81 9.81 8.33
N VAL A 94 13.11 9.10 7.45
CA VAL A 94 13.64 8.58 6.19
C VAL A 94 12.67 8.96 5.07
N LEU A 95 13.19 9.61 4.04
CA LEU A 95 12.44 9.94 2.83
C LEU A 95 12.72 8.91 1.74
N VAL A 96 11.66 8.31 1.20
CA VAL A 96 11.73 7.33 0.10
C VAL A 96 10.75 7.69 -1.00
N ARG A 97 10.89 7.06 -2.16
CA ARG A 97 10.01 7.25 -3.31
C ARG A 97 9.89 5.94 -4.08
N GLU A 98 8.68 5.62 -4.51
CA GLU A 98 8.42 4.51 -5.44
C GLU A 98 8.28 5.01 -6.90
N PRO A 99 8.83 4.29 -7.91
CA PRO A 99 9.68 3.10 -7.77
C PRO A 99 11.06 3.42 -7.17
N TRP A 100 11.55 2.53 -6.31
CA TRP A 100 12.78 2.63 -5.52
C TRP A 100 14.02 2.17 -6.28
N VAL A 101 13.97 0.96 -6.86
CA VAL A 101 15.09 0.32 -7.53
C VAL A 101 15.29 0.97 -8.89
N LYS A 102 16.44 1.63 -9.08
CA LYS A 102 16.75 2.37 -10.32
C LYS A 102 16.54 1.53 -11.58
N ALA A 103 16.95 0.26 -11.59
CA ALA A 103 16.79 -0.61 -12.74
C ALA A 103 15.30 -0.88 -13.07
N ILE A 104 14.47 -1.13 -12.06
CA ILE A 104 13.02 -1.33 -12.24
C ILE A 104 12.36 -0.03 -12.69
N LYS A 105 12.71 1.09 -12.04
CA LYS A 105 12.26 2.43 -12.41
C LYS A 105 12.56 2.74 -13.87
N ASP A 106 13.81 2.60 -14.30
CA ASP A 106 14.24 2.88 -15.67
C ASP A 106 13.50 1.97 -16.67
N PHE A 107 13.24 0.71 -16.32
CA PHE A 107 12.48 -0.22 -17.16
C PHE A 107 11.01 0.21 -17.32
N LEU A 108 10.33 0.52 -16.21
CA LEU A 108 8.92 0.97 -16.19
C LEU A 108 8.69 2.24 -17.03
N TYR A 109 9.67 3.15 -17.06
CA TYR A 109 9.56 4.40 -17.83
C TYR A 109 9.96 4.27 -19.30
N LYS A 110 10.73 3.24 -19.68
CA LYS A 110 11.20 3.05 -21.07
C LYS A 110 10.30 2.15 -21.91
N HIS A 111 9.51 1.29 -21.27
CA HIS A 111 8.74 0.28 -21.96
C HIS A 111 7.24 0.48 -21.79
N ASP A 112 6.49 0.24 -22.86
CA ASP A 112 5.06 0.05 -22.76
C ASP A 112 4.79 -1.42 -22.43
N LEU A 113 4.32 -1.66 -21.20
CA LEU A 113 4.12 -2.99 -20.65
C LEU A 113 2.63 -3.32 -20.60
N ASP A 114 2.33 -4.61 -20.64
CA ASP A 114 1.01 -5.10 -20.22
C ASP A 114 0.71 -4.56 -18.81
N PRO A 115 -0.52 -4.06 -18.56
CA PRO A 115 -0.91 -3.59 -17.24
C PRO A 115 -0.57 -4.56 -16.11
N ASP A 116 -0.73 -5.87 -16.31
CA ASP A 116 -0.46 -6.86 -15.27
C ASP A 116 1.03 -6.94 -14.91
N ALA A 117 1.90 -6.94 -15.92
CA ALA A 117 3.36 -6.94 -15.77
C ALA A 117 3.84 -5.65 -15.10
N GLU A 118 3.26 -4.51 -15.47
CA GLU A 118 3.52 -3.23 -14.80
C GLU A 118 3.16 -3.31 -13.31
N ALA A 119 1.98 -3.84 -12.98
CA ALA A 119 1.54 -4.01 -11.59
C ALA A 119 2.48 -4.94 -10.79
N TYR A 120 2.93 -6.05 -11.39
CA TYR A 120 3.89 -6.97 -10.78
C TYR A 120 5.23 -6.30 -10.52
N LEU A 121 5.75 -5.49 -11.44
CA LEU A 121 7.01 -4.78 -11.26
C LEU A 121 6.94 -3.73 -10.14
N PHE A 122 5.84 -2.96 -10.07
CA PHE A 122 5.61 -2.05 -8.95
C PHE A 122 5.50 -2.82 -7.62
N ALA A 123 4.80 -3.96 -7.59
CA ALA A 123 4.70 -4.77 -6.38
C ALA A 123 6.07 -5.34 -5.95
N ALA A 124 6.87 -5.83 -6.90
CA ALA A 124 8.21 -6.34 -6.63
C ALA A 124 9.15 -5.24 -6.09
N ASP A 125 9.17 -4.07 -6.73
CA ASP A 125 9.94 -2.90 -6.29
C ASP A 125 9.56 -2.48 -4.86
N ARG A 126 8.25 -2.38 -4.58
CA ARG A 126 7.72 -2.05 -3.27
C ARG A 126 8.12 -3.07 -2.20
N ILE A 127 8.09 -4.36 -2.54
CA ILE A 127 8.55 -5.43 -1.65
C ILE A 127 10.03 -5.29 -1.30
N ILE A 128 10.86 -4.92 -2.28
CA ILE A 128 12.30 -4.67 -2.07
C ILE A 128 12.47 -3.47 -1.13
N LEU A 129 11.83 -2.34 -1.43
CA LEU A 129 11.85 -1.14 -0.58
C LEU A 129 11.39 -1.44 0.86
N GLN A 130 10.33 -2.23 1.01
CA GLN A 130 9.79 -2.63 2.31
C GLN A 130 10.83 -3.39 3.14
N LYS A 131 11.50 -4.36 2.53
CA LYS A 131 12.51 -5.19 3.19
C LYS A 131 13.77 -4.40 3.52
N GLU A 132 14.26 -3.59 2.59
CA GLU A 132 15.56 -2.92 2.70
C GLU A 132 15.51 -1.68 3.59
N VAL A 133 14.40 -0.95 3.56
CA VAL A 133 14.33 0.39 4.17
C VAL A 133 13.18 0.53 5.15
N ILE A 134 11.94 0.26 4.72
CA ILE A 134 10.75 0.61 5.51
C ILE A 134 10.68 -0.20 6.81
N LEU A 135 10.69 -1.54 6.73
CA LEU A 135 10.53 -2.39 7.91
C LEU A 135 11.67 -2.20 8.93
N PRO A 136 12.96 -2.19 8.54
CA PRO A 136 14.04 -1.93 9.51
C PRO A 136 13.97 -0.53 10.13
N SER A 137 13.51 0.47 9.39
CA SER A 137 13.37 1.83 9.91
C SER A 137 12.20 1.96 10.89
N LEU A 138 11.07 1.30 10.60
CA LEU A 138 9.94 1.25 11.52
C LEU A 138 10.29 0.49 12.81
N GLU A 139 11.06 -0.60 12.70
CA GLU A 139 11.61 -1.32 13.86
C GLU A 139 12.51 -0.42 14.72
N ALA A 140 13.27 0.48 14.10
CA ALA A 140 14.10 1.46 14.78
C ALA A 140 13.32 2.69 15.29
N GLY A 141 11.98 2.71 15.23
CA GLY A 141 11.16 3.82 15.72
C GLY A 141 11.16 5.08 14.83
N LYS A 142 11.64 4.98 13.58
CA LYS A 142 11.76 6.13 12.68
C LYS A 142 10.44 6.48 12.00
N ILE A 143 10.36 7.72 11.52
CA ILE A 143 9.25 8.19 10.68
C ILE A 143 9.63 7.99 9.21
N ILE A 144 8.87 7.16 8.51
CA ILE A 144 9.01 6.98 7.07
C ILE A 144 8.08 7.98 6.37
N ILE A 145 8.62 8.69 5.39
CA ILE A 145 7.86 9.52 4.46
C ILE A 145 8.10 8.96 3.06
N SER A 146 7.04 8.52 2.38
CA SER A 146 7.14 8.00 1.03
C SER A 146 6.38 8.86 0.03
N ASP A 147 7.04 9.23 -1.06
CA ASP A 147 6.39 9.73 -2.28
C ASP A 147 5.88 8.52 -3.08
N ARG A 148 4.57 8.29 -3.00
CA ARG A 148 3.81 7.11 -3.47
C ARG A 148 3.99 5.84 -2.66
N SER A 149 2.98 4.98 -2.70
CA SER A 149 3.08 3.56 -2.35
C SER A 149 2.00 2.74 -3.08
N LEU A 150 1.41 1.73 -2.42
CA LEU A 150 0.34 0.88 -2.94
C LEU A 150 -0.83 1.68 -3.57
N PHE A 151 -1.20 2.81 -2.97
CA PHE A 151 -2.34 3.60 -3.41
C PHE A 151 -2.13 4.22 -4.79
N ALA A 152 -0.89 4.53 -5.18
CA ALA A 152 -0.56 4.84 -6.56
C ALA A 152 -0.92 3.69 -7.51
N SER A 153 -0.69 2.44 -7.12
CA SER A 153 -1.11 1.31 -7.94
C SER A 153 -2.62 1.13 -8.00
N LEU A 154 -3.31 1.30 -6.87
CA LEU A 154 -4.78 1.25 -6.81
C LEU A 154 -5.44 2.39 -7.61
N ALA A 155 -4.77 3.53 -7.78
CA ALA A 155 -5.28 4.61 -8.61
C ALA A 155 -4.93 4.42 -10.10
N TYR A 156 -3.64 4.26 -10.43
CA TYR A 156 -3.17 4.23 -11.81
C TYR A 156 -3.48 2.90 -12.51
N GLN A 157 -3.18 1.76 -11.91
CA GLN A 157 -3.38 0.47 -12.58
C GLN A 157 -4.88 0.10 -12.67
N VAL A 158 -5.70 0.48 -11.69
CA VAL A 158 -7.17 0.32 -11.79
C VAL A 158 -7.74 1.23 -12.88
N ALA A 159 -7.24 2.47 -13.02
CA ALA A 159 -7.63 3.33 -14.14
C ALA A 159 -7.21 2.76 -15.51
N ARG A 160 -6.22 1.85 -15.56
CA ARG A 160 -5.85 1.07 -16.74
C ARG A 160 -6.66 -0.22 -16.94
N GLY A 161 -7.66 -0.48 -16.09
CA GLY A 161 -8.60 -1.59 -16.22
C GLY A 161 -8.24 -2.84 -15.42
N LEU A 162 -7.21 -2.80 -14.56
CA LEU A 162 -6.93 -3.94 -13.69
C LEU A 162 -7.91 -4.02 -12.51
N PRO A 163 -8.34 -5.24 -12.10
CA PRO A 163 -9.15 -5.42 -10.91
C PRO A 163 -8.43 -4.97 -9.64
N GLU A 164 -9.15 -4.30 -8.74
CA GLU A 164 -8.58 -3.84 -7.48
C GLU A 164 -8.12 -5.01 -6.60
N GLU A 165 -8.89 -6.10 -6.59
CA GLU A 165 -8.58 -7.30 -5.80
C GLU A 165 -7.25 -7.92 -6.24
N PHE A 166 -6.94 -7.85 -7.54
CA PHE A 166 -5.65 -8.31 -8.06
C PHE A 166 -4.49 -7.47 -7.52
N ILE A 167 -4.61 -6.13 -7.56
CA ILE A 167 -3.57 -5.22 -7.05
C ILE A 167 -3.34 -5.43 -5.55
N LEU A 168 -4.41 -5.56 -4.77
CA LEU A 168 -4.33 -5.89 -3.35
C LEU A 168 -3.69 -7.28 -3.13
N ALA A 169 -4.07 -8.29 -3.93
CA ALA A 169 -3.57 -9.65 -3.80
C ALA A 169 -2.07 -9.79 -4.08
N ILE A 170 -1.51 -9.04 -5.03
CA ILE A 170 -0.05 -9.08 -5.29
C ILE A 170 0.75 -8.27 -4.24
N ASN A 171 0.10 -7.34 -3.53
CA ASN A 171 0.72 -6.50 -2.50
C ASN A 171 0.44 -6.92 -1.05
N ARG A 172 -0.40 -7.93 -0.81
CA ARG A 172 -0.87 -8.40 0.52
C ARG A 172 0.19 -8.74 1.58
N SER A 173 1.47 -8.72 1.24
CA SER A 173 2.58 -9.03 2.14
C SER A 173 3.33 -7.78 2.64
N ILE A 174 2.99 -6.57 2.17
CA ILE A 174 3.64 -5.32 2.59
C ILE A 174 3.06 -4.82 3.92
N ARG A 175 3.80 -3.95 4.61
CA ARG A 175 3.22 -3.11 5.67
C ARG A 175 2.51 -1.92 5.01
N PHE A 176 1.21 -1.81 5.23
CA PHE A 176 0.42 -0.63 4.85
C PHE A 176 0.91 0.64 5.57
N PRO A 177 0.72 1.83 5.01
CA PRO A 177 1.00 3.07 5.73
C PRO A 177 0.02 3.29 6.89
N ASP A 178 0.44 4.07 7.87
CA ASP A 178 -0.42 4.52 8.97
C ASP A 178 -1.29 5.70 8.55
N VAL A 179 -0.84 6.48 7.56
CA VAL A 179 -1.58 7.60 6.99
C VAL A 179 -1.19 7.83 5.54
N VAL A 180 -2.17 8.22 4.73
CA VAL A 180 -1.98 8.66 3.34
C VAL A 180 -2.44 10.09 3.22
N VAL A 181 -1.53 10.99 2.86
CA VAL A 181 -1.82 12.38 2.53
C VAL A 181 -2.07 12.48 1.03
N LEU A 182 -3.34 12.61 0.65
CA LEU A 182 -3.73 12.83 -0.74
C LEU A 182 -3.75 14.33 -1.04
N LEU A 183 -2.88 14.75 -1.96
CA LEU A 183 -2.91 16.10 -2.53
C LEU A 183 -3.82 16.13 -3.75
N ASP A 184 -5.03 16.66 -3.57
CA ASP A 184 -6.01 16.81 -4.64
C ASP A 184 -5.87 18.17 -5.33
N ILE A 185 -5.79 18.15 -6.66
CA ILE A 185 -5.91 19.34 -7.51
C ILE A 185 -6.65 18.99 -8.81
N PRO A 186 -7.29 19.97 -9.47
CA PRO A 186 -7.81 19.79 -10.82
C PRO A 186 -6.71 19.38 -11.81
N VAL A 187 -7.08 18.53 -12.78
CA VAL A 187 -6.13 18.00 -13.79
C VAL A 187 -5.54 19.12 -14.64
N GLU A 188 -6.32 20.15 -14.95
CA GLU A 188 -5.88 21.31 -15.73
C GLU A 188 -4.76 22.06 -15.03
N GLU A 189 -4.82 22.16 -13.70
CA GLU A 189 -3.78 22.80 -12.90
C GLU A 189 -2.54 21.92 -12.77
N ALA A 190 -2.72 20.62 -12.54
CA ALA A 190 -1.65 19.62 -12.57
C ALA A 190 -0.86 19.69 -13.89
N TYR A 191 -1.57 19.71 -15.01
CA TYR A 191 -1.01 19.78 -16.35
C TYR A 191 -0.26 21.09 -16.59
N ARG A 192 -0.81 22.24 -16.14
CA ARG A 192 -0.12 23.54 -16.19
C ARG A 192 1.22 23.49 -15.44
N ARG A 193 1.24 22.89 -14.25
CA ARG A 193 2.46 22.74 -13.42
C ARG A 193 3.49 21.81 -14.07
N LEU A 194 3.06 20.72 -14.70
CA LEU A 194 3.95 19.79 -15.42
C LEU A 194 4.60 20.47 -16.63
N LYS A 195 3.80 21.16 -17.46
CA LYS A 195 4.29 21.93 -18.61
C LYS A 195 5.32 22.99 -18.22
N ALA A 196 5.06 23.72 -17.13
CA ALA A 196 5.99 24.73 -16.64
C ALA A 196 7.36 24.16 -16.20
N ARG A 197 7.42 22.88 -15.82
CA ARG A 197 8.68 22.20 -15.47
C ARG A 197 9.38 21.53 -16.66
N GLY A 198 8.75 21.51 -17.84
CA GLY A 198 9.25 20.75 -18.99
C GLY A 198 9.23 19.24 -18.76
N GLU A 199 8.42 18.77 -17.81
CA GLU A 199 8.29 17.34 -17.52
C GLU A 199 7.22 16.73 -18.42
N THR A 200 7.63 15.80 -19.28
CA THR A 200 6.73 14.91 -19.98
C THR A 200 6.55 13.63 -19.18
N THR A 201 5.31 13.27 -18.83
CA THR A 201 5.02 12.01 -18.13
C THR A 201 4.44 11.01 -19.13
N ARG A 202 4.68 9.71 -18.91
CA ARG A 202 4.05 8.64 -19.73
C ARG A 202 2.51 8.69 -19.66
N PHE A 203 1.96 9.36 -18.66
CA PHE A 203 0.53 9.50 -18.39
C PHE A 203 0.02 10.92 -18.71
N GLU A 204 0.42 11.46 -19.86
CA GLU A 204 0.08 12.81 -20.30
C GLU A 204 -1.36 13.00 -20.77
N ASP A 205 -2.10 11.91 -20.93
CA ASP A 205 -3.51 11.97 -21.33
C ASP A 205 -4.36 12.59 -20.21
N PRO A 206 -4.92 13.79 -20.40
CA PRO A 206 -5.75 14.45 -19.40
C PRO A 206 -6.95 13.60 -18.99
N ASP A 207 -7.56 12.86 -19.92
CA ASP A 207 -8.73 12.02 -19.63
C ASP A 207 -8.33 10.84 -18.72
N PHE A 208 -7.13 10.29 -18.92
CA PHE A 208 -6.58 9.30 -18.02
C PHE A 208 -6.29 9.89 -16.63
N MET A 209 -5.71 11.10 -16.56
CA MET A 209 -5.47 11.78 -15.28
C MET A 209 -6.76 12.09 -14.52
N VAL A 210 -7.86 12.39 -15.21
CA VAL A 210 -9.19 12.54 -14.60
C VAL A 210 -9.61 11.24 -13.93
N LYS A 211 -9.53 10.11 -14.64
CA LYS A 211 -9.85 8.78 -14.07
C LYS A 211 -8.98 8.47 -12.85
N VAL A 212 -7.68 8.74 -12.91
CA VAL A 212 -6.77 8.53 -11.78
C VAL A 212 -7.15 9.39 -10.58
N ARG A 213 -7.48 10.68 -10.80
CA ARG A 213 -7.94 11.58 -9.74
C ARG A 213 -9.22 11.07 -9.09
N GLU A 214 -10.21 10.68 -9.90
CA GLU A 214 -11.47 10.11 -9.42
C GLU A 214 -11.23 8.84 -8.59
N ARG A 215 -10.32 7.96 -9.03
CA ARG A 215 -9.92 6.78 -8.25
C ARG A 215 -9.28 7.16 -6.91
N TYR A 216 -8.39 8.13 -6.86
CA TYR A 216 -7.84 8.61 -5.58
C TYR A 216 -8.92 9.15 -4.64
N LEU A 217 -9.87 9.94 -5.15
CA LEU A 217 -10.97 10.47 -4.35
C LEU A 217 -11.91 9.37 -3.85
N GLN A 218 -12.09 8.30 -4.64
CA GLN A 218 -12.84 7.12 -4.22
C GLN A 218 -12.09 6.35 -3.12
N LEU A 219 -10.79 6.07 -3.31
CA LEU A 219 -9.95 5.44 -2.30
C LEU A 219 -9.94 6.22 -0.98
N ALA A 220 -9.94 7.55 -1.04
CA ALA A 220 -10.00 8.40 0.15
C ALA A 220 -11.32 8.28 0.92
N LYS A 221 -12.42 7.93 0.25
CA LYS A 221 -13.71 7.62 0.89
C LYS A 221 -13.75 6.20 1.44
N ASP A 222 -13.24 5.24 0.65
CA ASP A 222 -13.26 3.81 1.02
C ASP A 222 -12.33 3.50 2.19
N TYR A 223 -11.28 4.30 2.37
CA TYR A 223 -10.27 4.18 3.43
C TYR A 223 -10.13 5.49 4.23
N GLU A 224 -11.25 6.10 4.62
CA GLU A 224 -11.29 7.38 5.34
C GLU A 224 -10.46 7.38 6.64
N GLU A 225 -10.29 6.22 7.27
CA GLU A 225 -9.48 6.03 8.47
C GLU A 225 -7.98 6.15 8.21
N VAL A 226 -7.53 5.96 6.97
CA VAL A 226 -6.11 6.07 6.58
C VAL A 226 -5.84 7.37 5.82
N PHE A 227 -6.81 7.89 5.07
CA PHE A 227 -6.60 9.05 4.22
C PHE A 227 -6.78 10.40 4.95
N ILE A 228 -6.00 11.38 4.50
CA ILE A 228 -6.17 12.81 4.75
C ILE A 228 -6.13 13.49 3.39
N VAL A 229 -7.22 14.15 3.00
CA VAL A 229 -7.29 14.89 1.74
C VAL A 229 -6.91 16.34 2.00
N ILE A 230 -5.96 16.86 1.22
CA ILE A 230 -5.45 18.22 1.28
C ILE A 230 -5.65 18.88 -0.07
N ASP A 231 -6.14 20.12 -0.06
CA ASP A 231 -6.25 20.94 -1.26
C ASP A 231 -4.85 21.43 -1.71
N GLY A 232 -4.34 20.86 -2.80
CA GLY A 232 -3.03 21.18 -3.32
C GLY A 232 -2.96 22.46 -4.16
N ARG A 233 -4.05 23.22 -4.29
CA ARG A 233 -4.12 24.47 -5.10
C ARG A 233 -3.47 25.66 -4.40
N ASN A 234 -3.42 25.64 -3.07
CA ASN A 234 -2.86 26.72 -2.28
C ASN A 234 -1.32 26.83 -2.47
N PRO A 235 -0.71 27.98 -2.11
CA PRO A 235 0.74 28.13 -2.11
C PRO A 235 1.44 27.01 -1.33
N VAL A 236 2.61 26.57 -1.80
CA VAL A 236 3.36 25.43 -1.26
C VAL A 236 3.50 25.44 0.26
N GLN A 237 3.77 26.61 0.85
CA GLN A 237 3.96 26.75 2.29
C GLN A 237 2.65 26.67 3.08
N GLU A 238 1.52 27.08 2.49
CA GLU A 238 0.20 26.96 3.11
C GLU A 238 -0.26 25.50 3.12
N VAL A 239 -0.12 24.82 1.99
CA VAL A 239 -0.35 23.37 1.88
C VAL A 239 0.51 22.62 2.90
N HIS A 240 1.78 23.00 3.04
CA HIS A 240 2.67 22.37 4.01
C HIS A 240 2.20 22.55 5.47
N ARG A 241 1.76 23.76 5.84
CA ARG A 241 1.20 24.04 7.17
C ARG A 241 -0.04 23.19 7.43
N GLU A 242 -0.92 23.06 6.45
CA GLU A 242 -2.13 22.23 6.55
C GLU A 242 -1.79 20.75 6.73
N VAL A 243 -0.84 20.22 5.96
CA VAL A 243 -0.32 18.85 6.10
C VAL A 243 0.18 18.61 7.52
N VAL A 244 1.03 19.50 8.06
CA VAL A 244 1.57 19.37 9.42
C VAL A 244 0.45 19.40 10.45
N LEU A 245 -0.51 20.32 10.32
CA LEU A 245 -1.66 20.43 11.24
C LEU A 245 -2.48 19.14 11.25
N LYS A 246 -2.84 18.62 10.08
CA LYS A 246 -3.66 17.41 9.94
C LYS A 246 -2.94 16.15 10.44
N LEU A 247 -1.63 16.06 10.23
CA LEU A 247 -0.81 14.97 10.78
C LEU A 247 -0.72 15.05 12.31
N LYS A 248 -0.59 16.26 12.89
CA LYS A 248 -0.65 16.45 14.35
C LYS A 248 -1.99 16.00 14.92
N GLU A 249 -3.10 16.38 14.29
CA GLU A 249 -4.45 15.93 14.67
C GLU A 249 -4.58 14.40 14.60
N ARG A 250 -4.03 13.77 13.56
CA ARG A 250 -4.08 12.32 13.37
C ARG A 250 -3.28 11.54 14.41
N PHE A 251 -2.13 12.06 14.83
CA PHE A 251 -1.20 11.37 15.72
C PHE A 251 -1.19 11.90 17.16
N GLN A 252 -2.25 12.56 17.62
CA GLN A 252 -2.35 13.09 18.98
C GLN A 252 -1.82 12.09 20.03
N GLY A 253 -0.72 12.46 20.69
CA GLY A 253 -0.04 11.66 21.73
C GLY A 253 0.97 10.60 21.27
N LYS A 254 1.07 10.27 19.97
CA LYS A 254 2.04 9.29 19.42
C LYS A 254 3.25 9.93 18.72
N LEU A 255 3.08 11.14 18.18
CA LEU A 255 4.13 11.95 17.56
C LEU A 255 3.99 13.40 18.05
N SER A 256 4.80 13.82 19.02
CA SER A 256 4.78 15.22 19.49
C SER A 256 5.57 16.12 18.54
N LEU A 257 5.00 16.45 17.39
CA LEU A 257 5.63 17.33 16.38
C LEU A 257 5.75 18.82 16.82
N ASP A 258 5.90 19.08 18.12
CA ASP A 258 5.96 20.41 18.75
C ASP A 258 7.37 21.01 18.81
#